data_AF-A0A7C9GSN8-F1
#
_entry.id   AF-A0A7C9GSN8-F1
#
_cell.length_a   1.000
_cell.length_b   1.000
_cell.length_c   1.000
_cell.angle_alpha   90.00
_cell.angle_beta   90.00
_cell.angle_gamma   90.00
#
_symmetry.space_group_name_H-M   'P 1'
#
loop_
_entity.id
_entity.type
_entity.pdbx_description
1 polymer ?
#
loop_
_entity_poly.entity_id
_entity_poly.type
_entity_poly.pdbx_seq_one_letter_code
_entity_poly.pdbx_strand_id
1 'polypeptide(L)'
;MSHSDADLADWARTRLGHDFTSIALLRRALTHSSASSGPGSYQRLEFLGDRVLGCAVAAWLYADHDEAEGRLTARLHALVEGPANAAVARSLGVTERIVIEHNARAKGLHQSDNVLGDVAEALVAALYLDGGWAVADAFVRREWAQLLVDRPRLLADPKSRLQEWALKRRRGMPVYAVVDRQGPDHAPRFTIEVSVRGEAPARGEGSNKQEAEKAAAVALLGTIGE
;
A
#
# COMPACT_ATOMS: atom_id res chain seq x y z
N MET A 1 -14.04 4.84 -24.94
CA MET A 1 -15.50 4.59 -24.95
C MET A 1 -16.11 5.47 -23.89
N SER A 2 -17.22 6.15 -24.20
CA SER A 2 -17.95 6.96 -23.22
C SER A 2 -18.98 6.07 -22.52
N HIS A 3 -18.79 5.79 -21.23
CA HIS A 3 -19.78 5.10 -20.41
C HIS A 3 -20.96 6.03 -20.13
N SER A 4 -22.18 5.52 -20.31
CA SER A 4 -23.39 6.30 -20.02
C SER A 4 -23.53 6.51 -18.50
N ASP A 5 -24.25 7.56 -18.09
CA ASP A 5 -24.50 7.83 -16.68
C ASP A 5 -25.22 6.66 -15.99
N ALA A 6 -26.11 5.98 -16.72
CA ALA A 6 -26.82 4.80 -16.22
C ALA A 6 -25.88 3.61 -15.98
N ASP A 7 -24.93 3.35 -16.89
CA ASP A 7 -23.93 2.29 -16.71
C ASP A 7 -22.98 2.60 -15.54
N LEU A 8 -22.54 3.84 -15.38
CA LEU A 8 -21.71 4.25 -14.25
C LEU A 8 -22.46 4.13 -12.92
N ALA A 9 -23.74 4.51 -12.87
CA ALA A 9 -24.57 4.37 -11.68
C ALA A 9 -24.75 2.90 -11.29
N ASP A 10 -25.01 2.03 -12.25
CA ASP A 10 -25.16 0.59 -12.00
C ASP A 10 -23.87 -0.05 -11.49
N TRP A 11 -22.73 0.28 -12.10
CA TRP A 11 -21.43 -0.17 -11.62
C TRP A 11 -21.12 0.34 -10.21
N ALA A 12 -21.42 1.60 -9.91
CA ALA A 12 -21.18 2.14 -8.58
C ALA A 12 -22.01 1.40 -7.51
N ARG A 13 -23.29 1.14 -7.79
CA ARG A 13 -24.13 0.36 -6.87
C ARG A 13 -23.61 -1.06 -6.67
N THR A 14 -23.18 -1.72 -7.74
CA THR A 14 -22.77 -3.14 -7.70
C THR A 14 -21.35 -3.37 -7.20
N ARG A 15 -20.41 -2.48 -7.52
CA ARG A 15 -18.97 -2.64 -7.20
C ARG A 15 -18.49 -1.72 -6.09
N LEU A 16 -19.04 -0.51 -5.98
CA LEU A 16 -18.68 0.41 -4.90
C LEU A 16 -19.66 0.29 -3.72
N GLY A 17 -20.86 -0.23 -3.95
CA GLY A 17 -21.90 -0.34 -2.91
C GLY A 17 -22.53 1.00 -2.57
N HIS A 18 -22.47 1.98 -3.49
CA HIS A 18 -22.98 3.34 -3.26
C HIS A 18 -23.83 3.81 -4.46
N ASP A 19 -24.97 4.44 -4.17
CA ASP A 19 -25.82 5.08 -5.18
C ASP A 19 -25.49 6.58 -5.21
N PHE A 20 -24.71 6.99 -6.19
CA PHE A 20 -24.19 8.35 -6.28
C PHE A 20 -25.30 9.36 -6.56
N THR A 21 -25.37 10.41 -5.74
CA THR A 21 -26.22 11.58 -6.01
C THR A 21 -25.69 12.34 -7.23
N SER A 22 -24.36 12.44 -7.36
CA SER A 22 -23.72 13.08 -8.51
C SER A 22 -22.89 12.10 -9.35
N ILE A 23 -23.45 11.61 -10.47
CA ILE A 23 -22.69 10.79 -11.43
C ILE A 23 -21.51 11.55 -12.05
N ALA A 24 -21.61 12.89 -12.14
CA ALA A 24 -20.50 13.73 -12.60
C ALA A 24 -19.28 13.64 -11.68
N LEU A 25 -19.48 13.49 -10.36
CA LEU A 25 -18.40 13.30 -9.40
C LEU A 25 -17.69 11.96 -9.62
N LEU A 26 -18.44 10.88 -9.82
CA LEU A 26 -17.90 9.55 -10.12
C LEU A 26 -17.14 9.56 -11.46
N ARG A 27 -17.72 10.18 -12.50
CA ARG A 27 -17.06 10.33 -13.80
C ARG A 27 -15.73 11.06 -13.66
N ARG A 28 -15.69 12.15 -12.87
CA ARG A 28 -14.45 12.89 -12.61
C ARG A 28 -13.39 12.01 -11.93
N ALA A 29 -13.78 11.19 -10.96
CA ALA A 29 -12.87 10.25 -10.30
C ALA A 29 -12.24 9.24 -11.28
N LEU A 30 -12.95 8.92 -12.37
CA LEU A 30 -12.49 8.02 -13.43
C LEU A 30 -11.79 8.73 -14.60
N THR A 31 -11.62 10.06 -14.56
CA THR A 31 -11.12 10.85 -15.69
C THR A 31 -9.64 11.19 -15.53
N HIS A 32 -8.80 10.60 -16.38
CA HIS A 32 -7.37 10.87 -16.41
C HIS A 32 -7.04 12.26 -16.96
N SER A 33 -5.93 12.84 -16.50
CA SER A 33 -5.46 14.20 -16.84
C SER A 33 -5.28 14.44 -18.35
N SER A 34 -5.05 13.39 -19.12
CA SER A 34 -4.97 13.48 -20.58
C SER A 34 -6.33 13.76 -21.25
N ALA A 35 -7.43 13.25 -20.71
CA ALA A 35 -8.78 13.46 -21.26
C ALA A 35 -9.42 14.77 -20.77
N SER A 36 -9.06 15.21 -19.56
CA SER A 36 -9.49 16.49 -19.01
C SER A 36 -8.42 16.98 -18.05
N SER A 37 -8.01 18.24 -18.13
CA SER A 37 -6.96 18.80 -17.27
C SER A 37 -7.54 19.63 -16.11
N GLY A 38 -6.73 19.82 -15.07
CA GLY A 38 -7.10 20.65 -13.92
C GLY A 38 -8.31 20.09 -13.14
N PRO A 39 -9.36 20.89 -12.88
CA PRO A 39 -10.48 20.47 -12.03
C PRO A 39 -11.42 19.43 -12.65
N GLY A 40 -11.21 19.08 -13.92
CA GLY A 40 -11.96 18.02 -14.62
C GLY A 40 -11.36 16.62 -14.54
N SER A 41 -10.12 16.49 -14.03
CA SER A 41 -9.45 15.20 -13.82
C SER A 41 -9.66 14.65 -12.40
N TYR A 42 -9.21 13.42 -12.18
CA TYR A 42 -9.19 12.80 -10.86
C TYR A 42 -8.19 13.44 -9.89
N GLN A 43 -7.23 14.25 -10.34
CA GLN A 43 -6.05 14.64 -9.53
C GLN A 43 -6.39 15.36 -8.22
N ARG A 44 -7.44 16.19 -8.23
CA ARG A 44 -7.91 16.84 -6.98
C ARG A 44 -8.63 15.88 -6.04
N LEU A 45 -9.29 14.87 -6.60
CA LEU A 45 -9.95 13.82 -5.84
C LEU A 45 -8.91 12.87 -5.27
N GLU A 46 -7.91 12.45 -6.04
CA GLU A 46 -6.72 11.70 -5.58
C GLU A 46 -6.10 12.36 -4.35
N PHE A 47 -5.78 13.65 -4.42
CA PHE A 47 -5.22 14.40 -3.27
C PHE A 47 -6.08 14.29 -1.99
N LEU A 48 -7.40 14.42 -2.12
CA LEU A 48 -8.31 14.26 -0.98
C LEU A 48 -8.40 12.79 -0.54
N GLY A 49 -8.43 11.90 -1.52
CA GLY A 49 -8.61 10.46 -1.39
C GLY A 49 -7.50 9.80 -0.61
N ASP A 50 -6.25 10.14 -0.90
CA ASP A 50 -5.05 9.73 -0.14
C ASP A 50 -5.23 9.99 1.37
N ARG A 51 -5.70 11.19 1.74
CA ARG A 51 -5.91 11.57 3.15
C ARG A 51 -7.09 10.84 3.79
N VAL A 52 -8.19 10.69 3.05
CA VAL A 52 -9.38 9.96 3.54
C VAL A 52 -9.04 8.48 3.73
N LEU A 53 -8.38 7.86 2.75
CA LEU A 53 -7.90 6.47 2.80
C LEU A 53 -6.94 6.28 3.96
N GLY A 54 -5.92 7.13 4.09
CA GLY A 54 -4.95 7.08 5.18
C GLY A 54 -5.62 7.18 6.55
N CYS A 55 -6.58 8.08 6.71
CA CYS A 55 -7.35 8.21 7.96
C CYS A 55 -8.20 6.95 8.23
N ALA A 56 -8.88 6.41 7.22
CA ALA A 56 -9.76 5.25 7.38
C ALA A 56 -8.95 4.01 7.77
N VAL A 57 -7.82 3.79 7.09
CA VAL A 57 -6.88 2.72 7.43
C VAL A 57 -6.27 2.91 8.82
N ALA A 58 -5.88 4.13 9.19
CA ALA A 58 -5.35 4.41 10.53
C ALA A 58 -6.38 4.11 11.63
N ALA A 59 -7.62 4.57 11.45
CA ALA A 59 -8.72 4.33 12.38
C ALA A 59 -9.05 2.84 12.48
N TRP A 60 -9.03 2.12 11.36
CA TRP A 60 -9.20 0.68 11.32
C TRP A 60 -8.10 -0.06 12.09
N LEU A 61 -6.84 0.23 11.79
CA LEU A 61 -5.70 -0.42 12.46
C LEU A 61 -5.70 -0.13 13.96
N TYR A 62 -5.98 1.11 14.37
CA TYR A 62 -6.07 1.49 15.78
C TYR A 62 -7.18 0.74 16.53
N ALA A 63 -8.34 0.53 15.90
CA ALA A 63 -9.48 -0.14 16.53
C ALA A 63 -9.29 -1.66 16.63
N ASP A 64 -8.69 -2.28 15.61
CA ASP A 64 -8.71 -3.74 15.44
C ASP A 64 -7.38 -4.41 15.83
N HIS A 65 -6.29 -3.64 16.01
CA HIS A 65 -4.96 -4.17 16.31
C HIS A 65 -4.35 -3.56 17.58
N ASP A 66 -4.05 -4.42 18.57
CA ASP A 66 -3.29 -4.06 19.78
C ASP A 66 -1.78 -4.17 19.51
N GLU A 67 -1.27 -3.25 18.69
CA GLU A 67 0.14 -3.20 18.29
C GLU A 67 0.77 -1.84 18.63
N ALA A 68 2.10 -1.82 18.80
CA ALA A 68 2.84 -0.57 19.00
C ALA A 68 2.77 0.34 17.75
N GLU A 69 2.83 1.66 17.96
CA GLU A 69 2.71 2.69 16.91
C GLU A 69 3.55 2.36 15.65
N GLY A 70 4.83 2.03 15.81
CA GLY A 70 5.70 1.73 14.65
C GLY A 70 5.22 0.55 13.79
N ARG A 71 4.53 -0.43 14.37
CA ARG A 71 3.92 -1.53 13.60
C ARG A 71 2.64 -1.10 12.89
N LEU A 72 1.81 -0.31 13.55
CA LEU A 72 0.62 0.29 12.94
C LEU A 72 1.02 1.16 11.75
N THR A 73 2.07 1.98 11.89
CA THR A 73 2.65 2.80 10.82
C THR A 73 3.14 1.96 9.65
N ALA A 74 3.86 0.86 9.90
CA ALA A 74 4.30 -0.05 8.84
C ALA A 74 3.13 -0.72 8.11
N ARG A 75 2.09 -1.16 8.83
CA ARG A 75 0.87 -1.73 8.24
C ARG A 75 0.12 -0.70 7.40
N LEU A 76 -0.03 0.52 7.92
CA LEU A 76 -0.69 1.61 7.22
C LEU A 76 -0.02 1.87 5.88
N HIS A 77 1.30 2.09 5.87
CA HIS A 77 2.03 2.35 4.62
C HIS A 77 1.84 1.26 3.58
N ALA A 78 1.85 0.01 4.00
CA ALA A 78 1.68 -1.11 3.09
C ALA A 78 0.27 -1.28 2.52
N LEU A 79 -0.74 -0.77 3.23
CA LEU A 79 -2.12 -0.79 2.75
C LEU A 79 -2.42 0.37 1.82
N VAL A 80 -1.77 1.51 2.01
CA VAL A 80 -2.04 2.74 1.26
C VAL A 80 -1.01 3.03 0.16
N GLU A 81 -0.03 2.15 -0.05
CA GLU A 81 0.96 2.32 -1.13
C GLU A 81 0.35 2.06 -2.52
N GLY A 82 0.92 2.72 -3.54
CA GLY A 82 0.46 2.65 -4.93
C GLY A 82 0.16 1.22 -5.45
N PRO A 83 1.04 0.22 -5.27
CA PRO A 83 0.76 -1.15 -5.70
C PRO A 83 -0.46 -1.78 -5.03
N ALA A 84 -0.69 -1.49 -3.75
CA ALA A 84 -1.86 -1.97 -3.01
C ALA A 84 -3.14 -1.32 -3.54
N ASN A 85 -3.13 0.00 -3.70
CA ASN A 85 -4.26 0.75 -4.26
C ASN A 85 -4.57 0.31 -5.70
N ALA A 86 -3.54 0.07 -6.51
CA ALA A 86 -3.69 -0.45 -7.87
C ALA A 86 -4.30 -1.86 -7.92
N ALA A 87 -3.92 -2.75 -6.98
CA ALA A 87 -4.53 -4.07 -6.88
C ALA A 87 -6.04 -3.97 -6.58
N VAL A 88 -6.43 -3.06 -5.69
CA VAL A 88 -7.85 -2.79 -5.40
C VAL A 88 -8.57 -2.27 -6.63
N ALA A 89 -8.03 -1.26 -7.33
CA ALA A 89 -8.63 -0.73 -8.56
C ALA A 89 -8.86 -1.83 -9.62
N ARG A 90 -7.90 -2.77 -9.78
CA ARG A 90 -8.07 -3.91 -10.68
C ARG A 90 -9.21 -4.83 -10.26
N SER A 91 -9.30 -5.15 -8.97
CA SER A 91 -10.37 -6.02 -8.44
C SER A 91 -11.77 -5.43 -8.67
N LEU A 92 -11.88 -4.10 -8.68
CA LEU A 92 -13.11 -3.35 -8.95
C LEU A 92 -13.44 -3.24 -10.46
N GLY A 93 -12.53 -3.67 -11.33
CA GLY A 93 -12.69 -3.57 -12.79
C GLY A 93 -12.54 -2.14 -13.33
N VAL A 94 -11.79 -1.28 -12.63
CA VAL A 94 -11.63 0.14 -12.98
C VAL A 94 -10.94 0.36 -14.32
N THR A 95 -10.06 -0.55 -14.74
CA THR A 95 -9.27 -0.48 -15.99
C THR A 95 -10.10 -0.12 -17.22
N GLU A 96 -11.30 -0.71 -17.36
CA GLU A 96 -12.17 -0.46 -18.50
C GLU A 96 -13.03 0.79 -18.37
N ARG A 97 -13.07 1.39 -17.19
CA ARG A 97 -13.91 2.55 -16.86
C ARG A 97 -13.17 3.87 -16.90
N ILE A 98 -11.84 3.85 -16.87
CA ILE A 98 -11.02 5.05 -16.96
C ILE A 98 -11.28 5.77 -18.29
N VAL A 99 -11.70 7.04 -18.17
CA VAL A 99 -11.81 7.99 -19.27
C VAL A 99 -10.43 8.57 -19.53
N ILE A 100 -9.86 8.21 -20.68
CA ILE A 100 -8.49 8.54 -21.05
C ILE A 100 -8.40 8.74 -22.56
N GLU A 101 -7.54 9.68 -22.99
CA GLU A 101 -7.22 9.93 -24.41
C GLU A 101 -6.77 8.67 -25.15
N HIS A 102 -7.06 8.59 -26.45
CA HIS A 102 -6.78 7.42 -27.28
C HIS A 102 -5.29 7.04 -27.27
N ASN A 103 -4.40 8.02 -27.47
CA ASN A 103 -2.95 7.80 -27.49
C ASN A 103 -2.41 7.30 -26.15
N ALA A 104 -2.96 7.81 -25.04
CA ALA A 104 -2.59 7.38 -23.71
C ALA A 104 -3.11 5.95 -23.41
N ARG A 105 -4.32 5.62 -23.87
CA ARG A 105 -4.86 4.25 -23.78
C ARG A 105 -4.02 3.25 -24.58
N ALA A 106 -3.62 3.59 -25.79
CA ALA A 106 -2.79 2.75 -26.66
C ALA A 106 -1.42 2.42 -26.04
N LYS A 107 -0.89 3.32 -25.19
CA LYS A 107 0.34 3.09 -24.42
C LYS A 107 0.13 2.30 -23.13
N GLY A 108 -1.09 1.84 -22.84
CA GLY A 108 -1.40 1.05 -21.64
C GLY A 108 -1.51 1.85 -20.34
N LEU A 109 -1.61 3.20 -20.38
CA LEU A 109 -1.62 4.01 -19.15
C LEU A 109 -2.76 3.61 -18.18
N HIS A 110 -3.95 3.34 -18.72
CA HIS A 110 -5.10 2.84 -17.96
C HIS A 110 -4.87 1.52 -17.19
N GLN A 111 -3.79 0.79 -17.49
CA GLN A 111 -3.41 -0.46 -16.82
C GLN A 111 -2.21 -0.29 -15.87
N SER A 112 -1.55 0.87 -15.88
CA SER A 112 -0.38 1.14 -15.04
C SER A 112 -0.74 1.25 -13.56
N ASP A 113 0.17 0.79 -12.68
CA ASP A 113 -0.05 0.86 -11.24
C ASP A 113 -0.28 2.30 -10.75
N ASN A 114 0.47 3.27 -11.29
CA ASN A 114 0.32 4.67 -10.91
C ASN A 114 -1.10 5.16 -11.16
N VAL A 115 -1.60 5.05 -12.40
CA VAL A 115 -2.96 5.53 -12.74
C VAL A 115 -4.04 4.78 -11.96
N LEU A 116 -3.86 3.48 -11.75
CA LEU A 116 -4.83 2.67 -11.02
C LEU A 116 -4.86 3.03 -9.52
N GLY A 117 -3.70 3.28 -8.92
CA GLY A 117 -3.59 3.76 -7.55
C GLY A 117 -4.26 5.12 -7.37
N ASP A 118 -3.94 6.10 -8.24
CA ASP A 118 -4.53 7.43 -8.18
C ASP A 118 -6.06 7.39 -8.30
N VAL A 119 -6.57 6.55 -9.20
CA VAL A 119 -8.02 6.40 -9.42
C VAL A 119 -8.68 5.72 -8.22
N ALA A 120 -8.04 4.74 -7.57
CA ALA A 120 -8.57 4.15 -6.34
C ALA A 120 -8.75 5.20 -5.24
N GLU A 121 -7.74 6.05 -5.03
CA GLU A 121 -7.83 7.17 -4.08
C GLU A 121 -8.92 8.17 -4.49
N ALA A 122 -8.99 8.52 -5.77
CA ALA A 122 -10.03 9.41 -6.27
C ALA A 122 -11.46 8.86 -6.07
N LEU A 123 -11.66 7.54 -6.15
CA LEU A 123 -12.93 6.89 -5.85
C LEU A 123 -13.26 6.98 -4.35
N VAL A 124 -12.28 6.79 -3.47
CA VAL A 124 -12.45 7.01 -2.03
C VAL A 124 -12.90 8.44 -1.74
N ALA A 125 -12.28 9.44 -2.38
CA ALA A 125 -12.71 10.84 -2.26
C ALA A 125 -14.12 11.08 -2.82
N ALA A 126 -14.47 10.46 -3.94
CA ALA A 126 -15.81 10.58 -4.51
C ALA A 126 -16.89 10.03 -3.57
N LEU A 127 -16.64 8.87 -2.97
CA LEU A 127 -17.52 8.27 -1.96
C LEU A 127 -17.63 9.14 -0.71
N TYR A 128 -16.50 9.69 -0.24
CA TYR A 128 -16.49 10.61 0.89
C TYR A 128 -17.29 11.89 0.64
N LEU A 129 -17.17 12.48 -0.56
CA LEU A 129 -17.86 13.72 -0.90
C LEU A 129 -19.37 13.50 -1.14
N ASP A 130 -19.78 12.35 -1.67
CA ASP A 130 -21.19 12.06 -1.99
C ASP A 130 -21.93 11.44 -0.79
N GLY A 131 -21.30 10.50 -0.08
CA GLY A 131 -21.90 9.71 1.00
C GLY A 131 -21.33 9.97 2.41
N GLY A 132 -20.29 10.79 2.54
CA GLY A 132 -19.66 11.11 3.82
C GLY A 132 -18.68 10.04 4.33
N TRP A 133 -18.16 10.27 5.53
CA TRP A 133 -17.15 9.41 6.17
C TRP A 133 -17.58 7.95 6.30
N ALA A 134 -18.81 7.69 6.74
CA ALA A 134 -19.28 6.33 7.01
C ALA A 134 -19.29 5.46 5.74
N VAL A 135 -19.64 6.05 4.59
CA VAL A 135 -19.63 5.35 3.29
C VAL A 135 -18.19 5.08 2.85
N ALA A 136 -17.31 6.08 2.96
CA ALA A 136 -15.90 5.92 2.60
C ALA A 136 -15.17 4.88 3.48
N ASP A 137 -15.36 4.92 4.80
CA ASP A 137 -14.74 3.97 5.74
C ASP A 137 -15.24 2.53 5.49
N ALA A 138 -16.55 2.35 5.31
CA ALA A 138 -17.12 1.04 4.99
C ALA A 138 -16.58 0.47 3.68
N PHE A 139 -16.42 1.32 2.66
CA PHE A 139 -15.81 0.94 1.38
C PHE A 139 -14.35 0.53 1.57
N VAL A 140 -13.52 1.36 2.23
CA VAL A 140 -12.11 1.08 2.48
C VAL A 140 -11.95 -0.24 3.24
N ARG A 141 -12.68 -0.43 4.34
CA ARG A 141 -12.63 -1.68 5.13
C ARG A 141 -12.97 -2.90 4.29
N ARG A 142 -13.97 -2.81 3.39
CA ARG A 142 -14.39 -3.93 2.54
C ARG A 142 -13.35 -4.29 1.49
N GLU A 143 -12.83 -3.30 0.76
CA GLU A 143 -11.94 -3.55 -0.38
C GLU A 143 -10.48 -3.76 0.05
N TRP A 144 -10.01 -3.11 1.12
CA TRP A 144 -8.66 -3.30 1.65
C TRP A 144 -8.54 -4.48 2.64
N ALA A 145 -9.67 -5.10 3.06
CA ALA A 145 -9.68 -6.29 3.92
C ALA A 145 -8.76 -7.40 3.41
N GLN A 146 -8.81 -7.71 2.12
CA GLN A 146 -8.03 -8.81 1.54
C GLN A 146 -6.53 -8.54 1.59
N LEU A 147 -6.12 -7.27 1.45
CA LEU A 147 -4.72 -6.87 1.54
C LEU A 147 -4.15 -7.10 2.95
N LEU A 148 -4.96 -6.95 3.99
CA LEU A 148 -4.53 -7.25 5.37
C LEU A 148 -4.34 -8.74 5.63
N VAL A 149 -5.14 -9.60 4.99
CA VAL A 149 -5.08 -11.07 5.18
C VAL A 149 -3.83 -11.64 4.50
N ASP A 150 -3.46 -11.13 3.32
CA ASP A 150 -2.36 -11.66 2.51
C ASP A 150 -0.97 -11.12 2.90
N ARG A 151 -0.91 -9.95 3.54
CA ARG A 151 0.34 -9.25 3.88
C ARG A 151 0.91 -9.41 5.31
N PRO A 152 0.37 -10.15 6.30
CA PRO A 152 0.92 -10.15 7.66
C PRO A 152 2.39 -10.56 7.76
N ARG A 153 2.87 -11.39 6.82
CA ARG A 153 4.25 -11.91 6.82
C ARG A 153 5.27 -11.03 6.09
N LEU A 154 4.83 -10.20 5.14
CA LEU A 154 5.73 -9.40 4.29
C LEU A 154 6.12 -8.05 4.91
N LEU A 155 5.31 -7.55 5.85
CA LEU A 155 5.40 -6.16 6.34
C LEU A 155 6.04 -5.99 7.71
N ALA A 156 6.21 -7.08 8.45
CA ALA A 156 6.94 -7.00 9.70
C ALA A 156 8.43 -6.80 9.37
N ASP A 157 8.99 -5.69 9.87
CA ASP A 157 10.42 -5.37 9.76
C ASP A 157 11.25 -6.64 10.06
N PRO A 158 12.20 -7.03 9.20
CA PRO A 158 12.94 -8.28 9.34
C PRO A 158 13.61 -8.45 10.70
N LYS A 159 14.06 -7.36 11.34
CA LYS A 159 14.64 -7.42 12.69
C LYS A 159 13.58 -7.74 13.72
N SER A 160 12.40 -7.12 13.61
CA SER A 160 11.24 -7.41 14.47
C SER A 160 10.76 -8.85 14.30
N ARG A 161 10.67 -9.35 13.05
CA ARG A 161 10.33 -10.77 12.78
C ARG A 161 11.33 -11.72 13.40
N LEU A 162 12.62 -11.43 13.24
CA LEU A 162 13.67 -12.26 13.81
C LEU A 162 13.65 -12.23 15.34
N GLN A 163 13.40 -11.06 15.93
CA GLN A 163 13.25 -10.91 17.37
C GLN A 163 12.07 -11.73 17.89
N GLU A 164 10.90 -11.65 17.26
CA GLU A 164 9.74 -12.45 17.65
C GLU A 164 9.98 -13.95 17.52
N TRP A 165 10.60 -14.38 16.41
CA TRP A 165 10.99 -15.76 16.21
C TRP A 165 11.92 -16.26 17.33
N ALA A 166 12.92 -15.45 17.69
CA ALA A 166 13.90 -15.78 18.71
C ALA A 166 13.26 -15.83 20.11
N LEU A 167 12.39 -14.87 20.45
CA LEU A 167 11.66 -14.84 21.71
C LEU A 167 10.69 -16.01 21.85
N LYS A 168 9.89 -16.32 20.81
CA LYS A 168 8.97 -17.47 20.78
C LYS A 168 9.69 -18.79 21.04
N ARG A 169 10.93 -18.92 20.56
CA ARG A 169 11.77 -20.10 20.75
C ARG A 169 12.69 -20.02 21.98
N ARG A 170 12.54 -19.00 22.83
CA ARG A 170 13.34 -18.76 24.05
C ARG A 170 14.84 -18.71 23.78
N ARG A 171 15.24 -18.16 22.63
CA ARG A 171 16.64 -18.06 22.18
C ARG A 171 17.31 -16.74 22.55
N GLY A 172 16.61 -15.84 23.25
CA GLY A 172 17.10 -14.50 23.58
C GLY A 172 16.97 -13.53 22.40
N MET A 173 17.46 -12.30 22.59
CA MET A 173 17.37 -11.25 21.58
C MET A 173 18.46 -11.44 20.50
N PRO A 174 18.16 -11.16 19.21
CA PRO A 174 19.18 -11.12 18.17
C PRO A 174 20.23 -10.05 18.46
N VAL A 175 21.50 -10.37 18.21
CA VAL A 175 22.64 -9.45 18.38
C VAL A 175 23.21 -9.10 17.02
N TYR A 176 23.37 -7.81 16.75
CA TYR A 176 23.92 -7.29 15.50
C TYR A 176 25.30 -6.68 15.73
N ALA A 177 26.26 -7.04 14.89
CA ALA A 177 27.62 -6.51 14.94
C ALA A 177 28.08 -6.06 13.55
N VAL A 178 28.69 -4.88 13.46
CA VAL A 178 29.38 -4.44 12.24
C VAL A 178 30.67 -5.25 12.12
N VAL A 179 30.77 -6.06 11.07
CA VAL A 179 31.95 -6.90 10.81
C VAL A 179 32.84 -6.30 9.73
N ASP A 180 32.29 -5.44 8.87
CA ASP A 180 33.08 -4.74 7.86
C ASP A 180 32.43 -3.40 7.48
N ARG A 181 33.27 -2.47 7.02
CA ARG A 181 32.86 -1.21 6.40
C ARG A 181 33.84 -0.88 5.28
N GLN A 182 33.35 -0.89 4.06
CA GLN A 182 34.13 -0.58 2.86
C GLN A 182 33.53 0.62 2.11
N GLY A 183 34.23 1.08 1.07
CA GLY A 183 33.79 2.18 0.21
C GLY A 183 34.23 3.56 0.70
N PRO A 184 34.19 4.57 -0.19
CA PRO A 184 34.56 5.93 0.14
C PRO A 184 33.55 6.56 1.11
N ASP A 185 33.94 7.63 1.81
CA ASP A 185 33.09 8.26 2.83
C ASP A 185 31.71 8.73 2.31
N HIS A 186 31.62 9.04 1.02
CA HIS A 186 30.38 9.45 0.36
C HIS A 186 29.55 8.28 -0.20
N ALA A 187 30.06 7.05 -0.16
CA ALA A 187 29.35 5.84 -0.58
C ALA A 187 29.80 4.61 0.25
N PRO A 188 29.58 4.62 1.57
CA PRO A 188 29.97 3.51 2.43
C PRO A 188 29.09 2.27 2.16
N ARG A 189 29.68 1.09 2.30
CA ARG A 189 29.02 -0.21 2.32
C ARG A 189 29.31 -0.87 3.66
N PHE A 190 28.27 -1.16 4.41
CA PHE A 190 28.36 -1.81 5.72
C PHE A 190 28.04 -3.29 5.57
N THR A 191 28.82 -4.14 6.23
CA THR A 191 28.51 -5.56 6.41
C THR A 191 28.21 -5.80 7.87
N ILE A 192 27.01 -6.31 8.16
CA ILE A 192 26.55 -6.62 9.50
C ILE A 192 26.28 -8.09 9.62
N GLU A 193 26.76 -8.68 10.72
CA GLU A 193 26.44 -10.03 11.14
C GLU A 193 25.35 -10.00 12.21
N VAL A 194 24.32 -10.82 12.03
CA VAL A 194 23.30 -11.08 13.04
C VAL A 194 23.50 -12.47 13.61
N SER A 195 23.40 -12.58 14.94
CA SER A 195 23.49 -13.84 15.67
C SER A 195 22.28 -14.03 16.57
N VAL A 196 21.76 -15.27 16.61
CA VAL A 196 20.73 -15.70 17.54
C VAL A 196 21.21 -16.99 18.20
N ARG A 197 21.00 -17.15 19.51
CA ARG A 197 21.51 -18.30 20.27
C ARG A 197 21.09 -19.62 19.62
N GLY A 198 22.05 -20.49 19.33
CA GLY A 198 21.79 -21.81 18.76
C GLY A 198 21.42 -21.83 17.28
N GLU A 199 21.52 -20.71 16.56
CA GLU A 199 21.44 -20.65 15.10
C GLU A 199 22.79 -20.23 14.52
N ALA A 200 23.06 -20.64 13.29
CA ALA A 200 24.22 -20.14 12.56
C ALA A 200 24.04 -18.63 12.29
N PRO A 201 25.05 -17.79 12.54
CA PRO A 201 24.96 -16.37 12.25
C PRO A 201 24.83 -16.15 10.74
N ALA A 202 24.20 -15.03 10.37
CA ALA A 202 24.04 -14.62 8.97
C ALA A 202 24.52 -13.18 8.78
N ARG A 203 24.86 -12.83 7.54
CA ARG A 203 25.37 -11.51 7.20
C ARG A 203 24.49 -10.81 6.17
N GLY A 204 24.48 -9.49 6.24
CA GLY A 204 23.82 -8.63 5.26
C GLY A 204 24.61 -7.36 5.01
N GLU A 205 24.44 -6.82 3.81
CA GLU A 205 25.10 -5.60 3.36
C GLU A 205 24.10 -4.49 3.09
N GLY A 206 24.53 -3.24 3.26
CA GLY A 206 23.69 -2.07 3.02
C GLY A 206 24.49 -0.78 2.87
N SER A 207 23.86 0.25 2.30
CA SER A 207 24.46 1.59 2.15
C SER A 207 24.57 2.33 3.48
N ASN A 208 23.84 1.86 4.49
CA ASN A 208 23.90 2.31 5.86
C ASN A 208 23.73 1.10 6.81
N LYS A 209 24.01 1.32 8.11
CA LYS A 209 23.89 0.26 9.12
C LYS A 209 22.49 -0.33 9.20
N GLN A 210 21.44 0.49 9.10
CA GLN A 210 20.07 0.02 9.25
C GLN A 210 19.64 -0.91 8.10
N GLU A 211 20.04 -0.60 6.87
CA GLU A 211 19.86 -1.48 5.70
C GLU A 211 20.63 -2.80 5.86
N ALA A 212 21.90 -2.73 6.27
CA ALA A 212 22.72 -3.92 6.48
C ALA A 212 22.16 -4.82 7.59
N GLU A 213 21.62 -4.25 8.69
CA GLU A 213 20.93 -5.00 9.75
C GLU A 213 19.67 -5.71 9.23
N LYS A 214 18.84 -5.02 8.43
CA LYS A 214 17.64 -5.62 7.82
C LYS A 214 18.03 -6.76 6.89
N ALA A 215 19.04 -6.56 6.04
CA ALA A 215 19.55 -7.59 5.14
C ALA A 215 20.07 -8.82 5.91
N ALA A 216 20.80 -8.60 7.01
CA ALA A 216 21.32 -9.68 7.84
C ALA A 216 20.18 -10.47 8.49
N ALA A 217 19.14 -9.77 8.98
CA ALA A 217 17.96 -10.40 9.55
C ALA A 217 17.18 -11.24 8.52
N VAL A 218 17.02 -10.75 7.28
CA VAL A 218 16.43 -11.52 6.17
C VAL A 218 17.25 -12.78 5.89
N ALA A 219 18.57 -12.66 5.82
CA ALA A 219 19.45 -13.80 5.57
C ALA A 219 19.30 -14.88 6.65
N LEU A 220 19.26 -14.50 7.94
CA LEU A 220 19.09 -15.47 9.03
C LEU A 220 17.68 -16.07 9.06
N LEU A 221 16.64 -15.28 8.80
CA LEU A 221 15.27 -15.79 8.66
C LEU A 221 15.15 -16.83 7.53
N GLY A 222 15.91 -16.66 6.44
CA GLY A 222 15.94 -17.61 5.32
C GLY A 222 16.62 -18.95 5.66
N THR A 223 17.58 -18.98 6.59
CA THR A 223 18.27 -20.23 6.98
C THR A 223 17.50 -21.05 7.99
N ILE A 224 16.68 -20.40 8.83
CA ILE A 224 15.95 -21.06 9.93
C ILE A 224 14.59 -21.65 9.52
N GLY A 225 14.24 -21.58 8.23
CA GLY A 225 13.06 -22.21 7.63
C GLY A 225 11.72 -21.68 8.15
N GLU A 226 11.05 -20.87 7.32
CA GLU A 226 9.59 -20.62 7.44
C GLU A 226 8.79 -21.58 6.57
#